data_AF-A0A1T1H5K6-F1
#
_entry.id   AF-A0A1T1H5K6-F1
#
_cell.length_a   1.000
_cell.length_b   1.000
_cell.length_c   1.000
_cell.angle_alpha   90.00
_cell.angle_beta   90.00
_cell.angle_gamma   90.00
#
_symmetry.space_group_name_H-M   'P 1'
#
loop_
_entity.id
_entity.type
_entity.pdbx_description
1 polymer ?
#
loop_
_entity_poly.entity_id
_entity_poly.type
_entity_poly.pdbx_seq_one_letter_code
_entity_poly.pdbx_strand_id
1 'polypeptide(L)'
;MRTQQQLGYIVFASYHPVLNMPGLSLLVQSPTHSPEDIQQRSQRFLESFAEKLHTMPSTTWEEPKAGLIGNLLEKDDNLQSRTQRFWREMALEYTNFDRAAQLARAVQTLELSTIVQLFETQIIQGNAG
;
A
#
# COMPACT_ATOMS: atom_id res chain seq x y z
N MET A 1 13.30 -1.16 2.41
CA MET A 1 14.31 -1.72 3.34
C MET A 1 15.06 -2.95 2.81
N ARG A 2 14.83 -3.42 1.57
CA ARG A 2 15.47 -4.65 1.05
C ARG A 2 16.85 -4.47 0.41
N THR A 3 17.40 -3.26 0.40
CA THR A 3 18.68 -2.97 -0.28
C THR A 3 19.69 -2.17 0.54
N GLN A 4 19.44 -1.95 1.84
CA GLN A 4 20.46 -1.30 2.71
C GLN A 4 20.72 -1.97 4.06
N GLN A 5 20.04 -3.05 4.43
CA GLN A 5 20.39 -3.80 5.64
C GLN A 5 20.34 -5.31 5.35
N GLN A 6 21.52 -5.90 5.18
CA GLN A 6 21.78 -7.30 4.82
C GLN A 6 21.41 -8.27 5.95
N LEU A 7 20.15 -8.33 6.33
CA LEU A 7 19.65 -9.38 7.21
C LEU A 7 18.27 -9.76 6.66
N GLY A 8 17.97 -11.06 6.62
CA GLY A 8 16.82 -11.62 5.93
C GLY A 8 15.48 -11.16 6.50
N TYR A 9 15.08 -9.94 6.18
CA TYR A 9 13.80 -9.36 6.55
C TYR A 9 12.84 -9.49 5.39
N ILE A 10 11.80 -10.29 5.59
CA ILE A 10 10.59 -10.12 4.83
C ILE A 10 9.89 -8.92 5.45
N VAL A 11 9.81 -7.81 4.70
CA VAL A 11 8.93 -6.68 5.00
C VAL A 11 7.83 -6.74 3.97
N PHE A 12 6.66 -7.24 4.38
CA PHE A 12 5.44 -7.11 3.58
C PHE A 12 4.71 -5.85 4.04
N ALA A 13 4.50 -4.95 3.10
CA ALA A 13 3.51 -3.89 3.22
C ALA A 13 2.33 -4.28 2.33
N SER A 14 1.19 -4.52 2.94
CA SER A 14 -0.04 -4.90 2.24
C SER A 14 -1.20 -4.06 2.70
N TYR A 15 -2.07 -3.76 1.73
CA TYR A 15 -3.38 -3.20 2.01
C TYR A 15 -4.24 -4.27 2.70
N HIS A 16 -4.59 -4.03 3.96
CA HIS A 16 -5.50 -4.88 4.72
C HIS A 16 -6.74 -4.09 5.11
N PRO A 17 -7.85 -4.19 4.35
CA PRO A 17 -9.11 -3.64 4.78
C PRO A 17 -9.65 -4.50 5.91
N VAL A 18 -9.43 -4.10 7.17
CA VAL A 18 -10.20 -4.65 8.28
C VAL A 18 -11.53 -3.90 8.26
N LEU A 19 -12.64 -4.61 7.99
CA LEU A 19 -14.00 -4.06 8.08
C LEU A 19 -14.18 -2.72 7.31
N ASN A 20 -13.68 -2.65 6.07
CA ASN A 20 -13.73 -1.47 5.18
C ASN A 20 -12.83 -0.28 5.56
N MET A 21 -11.97 -0.37 6.56
CA MET A 21 -11.00 0.70 6.86
C MET A 21 -9.65 0.44 6.17
N PRO A 22 -9.13 1.40 5.38
CA PRO A 22 -7.80 1.28 4.81
C PRO A 22 -6.74 1.30 5.92
N GLY A 23 -5.81 0.35 5.91
CA GLY A 23 -4.70 0.27 6.86
C GLY A 23 -3.40 -0.16 6.20
N LEU A 24 -2.28 0.24 6.81
CA LEU A 24 -0.94 -0.20 6.45
C LEU A 24 -0.45 -1.17 7.53
N SER A 25 -0.13 -2.41 7.14
CA SER A 25 0.51 -3.37 8.04
C SER A 25 1.94 -3.62 7.60
N LEU A 26 2.87 -3.62 8.56
CA LEU A 26 4.26 -3.99 8.39
C LEU A 26 4.51 -5.29 9.15
N LEU A 27 4.70 -6.39 8.42
CA LEU A 27 5.12 -7.65 9.03
C LEU A 27 6.64 -7.76 8.93
N VAL A 28 7.30 -7.94 10.08
CA VAL A 28 8.76 -8.11 10.17
C VAL A 28 9.08 -9.36 10.98
N GLN A 29 9.84 -10.28 10.39
CA GLN A 29 10.38 -11.44 11.08
C GLN A 29 11.90 -11.29 11.18
N SER A 30 12.44 -11.38 12.40
CA SER A 30 13.88 -11.35 12.64
C SER A 30 14.29 -12.49 13.57
N PRO A 31 15.31 -13.29 13.19
CA PRO A 31 15.91 -14.26 14.12
C PRO A 31 16.94 -13.63 15.06
N THR A 32 17.33 -12.37 14.86
CA THR A 32 18.50 -11.76 15.52
C THR A 32 18.21 -10.45 16.24
N HIS A 33 17.02 -9.87 16.09
CA HIS A 33 16.67 -8.56 16.65
C HIS A 33 15.44 -8.68 17.55
N SER A 34 15.43 -7.92 18.64
CA SER A 34 14.28 -7.92 19.55
C SER A 34 13.07 -7.21 18.93
N PRO A 35 11.86 -7.44 19.45
CA PRO A 35 10.67 -6.70 19.05
C PRO A 35 10.83 -5.17 19.15
N GLU A 36 11.51 -4.68 20.19
CA GLU A 36 11.76 -3.24 20.42
C GLU A 36 12.68 -2.66 19.35
N ASP A 37 13.74 -3.37 18.99
CA ASP A 37 14.64 -2.97 17.89
C ASP A 37 13.89 -2.89 16.55
N ILE A 38 13.02 -3.88 16.30
CA ILE A 38 12.18 -3.93 15.10
C ILE A 38 11.21 -2.75 15.07
N GLN A 39 10.55 -2.45 16.19
CA GLN A 39 9.63 -1.33 16.30
C GLN A 39 10.36 -0.01 16.00
N GLN A 40 11.52 0.21 16.63
CA GLN A 40 12.30 1.44 16.44
C GLN A 40 12.75 1.60 14.99
N ARG A 41 13.20 0.52 14.35
CA ARG A 41 13.58 0.54 12.92
C ARG A 41 12.39 0.79 12.01
N SER A 42 11.23 0.21 12.33
CA SER A 42 9.99 0.43 11.58
C SER A 42 9.53 1.88 11.66
N GLN A 43 9.60 2.48 12.85
CA GLN A 43 9.29 3.89 13.05
C GLN A 43 10.21 4.80 12.22
N ARG A 44 11.54 4.61 12.33
CA ARG A 44 12.51 5.38 11.52
C ARG A 44 12.28 5.23 10.02
N PHE A 45 11.89 4.03 9.58
CA PHE A 45 11.56 3.81 8.17
C PHE A 45 10.35 4.64 7.74
N LEU A 46 9.28 4.64 8.52
CA LEU A 46 8.07 5.41 8.22
C LEU A 46 8.38 6.92 8.18
N GLU A 47 9.14 7.43 9.14
CA GLU A 47 9.61 8.83 9.16
C GLU A 47 10.44 9.16 7.91
N SER A 48 11.43 8.32 7.57
CA SER A 48 12.24 8.50 6.36
C SER A 48 11.42 8.43 5.07
N PHE A 49 10.30 7.69 5.08
CA PHE A 49 9.41 7.57 3.95
C PHE A 49 8.52 8.81 3.82
N ALA A 50 8.05 9.38 4.93
CA ALA A 50 7.34 10.66 4.93
C ALA A 50 8.19 11.77 4.32
N GLU A 51 9.46 11.88 4.72
CA GLU A 51 10.41 12.86 4.14
C GLU A 51 10.60 12.65 2.63
N LYS A 52 10.66 11.40 2.17
CA LYS A 52 10.75 11.08 0.74
C LYS A 52 9.50 11.48 -0.03
N LEU A 53 8.31 11.32 0.56
CA LEU A 53 7.06 11.77 -0.07
C LEU A 53 7.04 13.30 -0.22
N HIS A 54 7.48 14.05 0.81
CA HIS A 54 7.58 15.52 0.76
C HIS A 54 8.54 16.04 -0.30
N THR A 55 9.66 15.34 -0.48
CA THR A 55 10.73 15.75 -1.41
C THR A 55 10.58 15.13 -2.79
N MET A 56 9.53 14.33 -3.04
CA MET A 56 9.31 13.64 -4.30
C MET A 56 8.96 14.65 -5.41
N PRO A 57 9.72 14.66 -6.52
CA PRO A 57 9.35 15.45 -7.70
C PRO A 57 8.01 14.96 -8.28
N SER A 58 7.19 15.88 -8.78
CA SER A 58 5.91 15.54 -9.43
C SER A 58 6.09 14.61 -10.63
N THR A 59 7.22 14.70 -11.34
CA THR A 59 7.58 13.81 -12.45
C THR A 59 7.83 12.37 -12.00
N THR A 60 8.33 12.18 -10.77
CA THR A 60 8.54 10.85 -10.17
C THR A 60 7.24 10.27 -9.62
N TRP A 61 6.24 11.10 -9.30
CA TRP A 61 4.94 10.65 -8.77
C TRP A 61 4.07 9.92 -9.81
N GLU A 62 4.21 10.26 -11.09
CA GLU A 62 3.40 9.65 -12.14
C GLU A 62 3.80 8.19 -12.43
N GLU A 63 5.06 7.81 -12.19
CA GLU A 63 5.55 6.44 -12.36
C GLU A 63 4.87 5.42 -11.42
N PRO A 64 4.85 5.59 -10.08
CA PRO A 64 4.17 4.66 -9.19
C PRO A 64 2.64 4.67 -9.41
N LYS A 65 2.04 5.80 -9.81
CA LYS A 65 0.63 5.85 -10.23
C LYS A 65 0.38 4.95 -11.44
N ALA A 66 1.18 5.09 -12.49
CA ALA A 66 1.05 4.28 -13.70
C ALA A 66 1.25 2.79 -13.40
N GLY A 67 2.23 2.43 -12.56
CA GLY A 67 2.44 1.06 -12.11
C GLY A 67 1.24 0.49 -11.36
N LEU A 68 0.66 1.26 -10.42
CA LEU A 68 -0.54 0.83 -9.69
C LEU A 68 -1.76 0.68 -10.60
N ILE A 69 -1.97 1.61 -11.54
CA ILE A 69 -3.03 1.51 -12.54
C ILE A 69 -2.85 0.26 -13.41
N GLY A 70 -1.62 -0.03 -13.83
CA GLY A 70 -1.28 -1.24 -14.57
C GLY A 70 -1.67 -2.51 -13.82
N ASN A 71 -1.29 -2.62 -12.54
CA ASN A 71 -1.65 -3.75 -11.68
C ASN A 71 -3.17 -3.87 -11.47
N LEU A 72 -3.87 -2.74 -11.32
CA LEU A 72 -5.33 -2.74 -11.14
C LEU A 72 -6.06 -3.22 -12.39
N LEU A 73 -5.55 -2.88 -13.57
CA LEU A 73 -6.15 -3.20 -14.88
C LEU A 73 -5.57 -4.47 -15.51
N GLU A 74 -4.72 -5.18 -14.80
CA GLU A 74 -4.16 -6.44 -15.26
C GLU A 74 -5.27 -7.45 -15.55
N LYS A 75 -5.17 -8.12 -16.70
CA LYS A 75 -6.17 -9.10 -17.12
C LYS A 75 -5.97 -10.39 -16.33
N ASP A 76 -7.07 -11.07 -16.01
CA ASP A 76 -6.98 -12.38 -15.40
C ASP A 76 -6.26 -13.36 -16.35
N ASP A 77 -5.19 -13.99 -15.88
CA ASP A 77 -4.38 -14.95 -16.67
C ASP A 77 -5.15 -16.20 -17.09
N ASN A 78 -6.19 -16.55 -16.34
CA ASN A 78 -7.01 -17.74 -16.58
C ASN A 78 -8.41 -17.59 -15.96
N LEU A 79 -9.28 -18.57 -16.28
CA LEU A 79 -10.67 -18.58 -15.81
C LEU A 79 -10.78 -18.68 -14.28
N GLN A 80 -9.89 -19.44 -13.63
CA GLN A 80 -9.90 -19.60 -12.17
C GLN A 80 -9.64 -18.26 -11.48
N SER A 81 -8.62 -17.51 -11.91
CA SER A 81 -8.32 -16.17 -11.40
C SER A 81 -9.50 -15.22 -11.58
N ARG A 82 -10.15 -15.26 -12.75
CA ARG A 82 -11.35 -14.45 -13.02
C ARG A 82 -12.51 -14.80 -12.09
N THR A 83 -12.79 -16.10 -11.92
CA THR A 83 -13.85 -16.57 -11.03
C THR A 83 -13.58 -16.16 -9.58
N GLN A 84 -12.35 -16.31 -9.10
CA GLN A 84 -11.97 -15.86 -7.75
C GLN A 84 -12.14 -14.36 -7.56
N ARG A 85 -11.77 -13.55 -8.56
CA ARG A 85 -11.97 -12.09 -8.53
C ARG A 85 -13.44 -11.74 -8.44
N PHE A 86 -14.30 -12.32 -9.28
CA PHE A 86 -15.75 -12.07 -9.23
C PHE A 86 -16.37 -12.51 -7.89
N TRP A 87 -15.99 -13.67 -7.34
CA TRP A 87 -16.45 -14.09 -6.02
C TRP A 87 -16.09 -13.08 -4.92
N ARG A 88 -14.85 -12.57 -4.93
CA ARG A 88 -14.42 -11.54 -3.98
C ARG A 88 -15.20 -10.24 -4.13
N GLU A 89 -15.44 -9.80 -5.37
CA GLU A 89 -16.21 -8.59 -5.63
C GLU A 89 -17.67 -8.73 -5.17
N MET A 90 -18.32 -9.88 -5.45
CA MET A 90 -19.67 -10.17 -4.96
C MET A 90 -19.74 -10.23 -3.43
N ALA A 91 -18.74 -10.85 -2.77
CA ALA A 91 -18.66 -10.91 -1.31
C ALA A 91 -18.51 -9.53 -0.66
N LEU A 92 -18.04 -8.53 -1.42
CA LEU A 92 -17.92 -7.14 -1.00
C LEU A 92 -19.07 -6.27 -1.54
N GLU A 93 -20.14 -6.89 -2.07
CA GLU A 93 -21.32 -6.24 -2.66
C GLU A 93 -21.03 -5.39 -3.92
N TYR A 94 -19.88 -5.59 -4.58
CA TYR A 94 -19.56 -4.98 -5.87
C TYR A 94 -20.01 -5.89 -7.01
N THR A 95 -21.26 -5.74 -7.45
CA THR A 95 -21.87 -6.60 -8.49
C THR A 95 -21.72 -6.06 -9.92
N ASN A 96 -21.21 -4.84 -10.09
CA ASN A 96 -20.97 -4.24 -11.41
C ASN A 96 -19.67 -4.72 -12.08
N PHE A 97 -18.81 -5.42 -11.34
CA PHE A 97 -17.53 -6.00 -11.80
C PHE A 97 -16.57 -5.00 -12.48
N ASP A 98 -16.75 -3.71 -12.24
CA ASP A 98 -15.96 -2.59 -12.77
C ASP A 98 -15.10 -1.91 -11.70
N ARG A 99 -15.00 -2.52 -10.51
CA ARG A 99 -14.28 -1.96 -9.36
C ARG A 99 -12.82 -1.63 -9.70
N ALA A 100 -12.14 -2.50 -10.44
CA ALA A 100 -10.78 -2.26 -10.91
C ALA A 100 -10.66 -0.97 -11.75
N ALA A 101 -11.61 -0.75 -12.66
CA ALA A 101 -11.66 0.44 -13.50
C ALA A 101 -12.05 1.70 -12.71
N GLN A 102 -12.91 1.58 -11.70
CA GLN A 102 -13.21 2.69 -10.79
C GLN A 102 -11.98 3.09 -9.97
N LEU A 103 -11.27 2.12 -9.39
CA LEU A 103 -10.03 2.36 -8.63
C LEU A 103 -8.94 2.97 -9.51
N ALA A 104 -8.74 2.47 -10.73
CA ALA A 104 -7.77 3.03 -11.66
C ALA A 104 -8.06 4.51 -11.98
N ARG A 105 -9.34 4.87 -12.19
CA ARG A 105 -9.76 6.26 -12.39
C ARG A 105 -9.49 7.13 -11.16
N ALA A 106 -9.77 6.63 -9.96
CA ALA A 106 -9.49 7.34 -8.72
C ALA A 106 -7.98 7.56 -8.50
N VAL A 107 -7.14 6.56 -8.80
CA VAL A 107 -5.68 6.68 -8.74
C VAL A 107 -5.16 7.69 -9.76
N GLN A 108 -5.75 7.75 -10.96
CA GLN A 108 -5.35 8.71 -11.99
C GLN A 108 -5.51 10.17 -11.53
N THR A 109 -6.57 10.46 -10.77
CA THR A 109 -6.86 11.79 -10.22
C THR A 109 -6.14 12.10 -8.91
N LEU A 110 -5.34 11.16 -8.40
CA LEU A 110 -4.70 11.29 -7.09
C LEU A 110 -3.48 12.22 -7.14
N GLU A 111 -3.47 13.20 -6.25
CA GLU A 111 -2.37 14.13 -6.08
C GLU A 111 -1.40 13.66 -4.98
N LEU A 112 -0.11 13.95 -5.18
CA LEU A 112 0.93 13.65 -4.19
C LEU A 112 0.65 14.34 -2.84
N SER A 113 0.16 15.58 -2.87
CA SER A 113 -0.23 16.37 -1.70
C SER A 113 -1.24 15.63 -0.81
N THR A 114 -2.25 15.00 -1.42
CA THR A 114 -3.26 14.20 -0.71
C THR A 114 -2.63 13.00 -0.02
N ILE A 115 -1.68 12.33 -0.68
CA ILE A 115 -0.99 11.17 -0.10
C ILE A 115 -0.04 11.57 1.03
N VAL A 116 0.69 12.67 0.88
CA VAL A 116 1.53 13.23 1.93
C VAL A 116 0.69 13.51 3.17
N GLN A 117 -0.42 14.24 3.02
CA GLN A 117 -1.31 14.57 4.13
C GLN A 117 -1.94 13.32 4.78
N LEU A 118 -2.37 12.35 3.97
CA LEU A 118 -2.91 11.08 4.49
C LEU A 118 -1.86 10.33 5.31
N PHE A 119 -0.63 10.23 4.79
CA PHE A 119 0.46 9.51 5.46
C PHE A 119 0.83 10.17 6.79
N GLU A 120 0.94 11.50 6.83
CA GLU A 120 1.21 12.22 8.08
C GLU A 120 0.10 12.04 9.12
N THR A 121 -1.16 12.21 8.73
CA THR A 121 -2.29 12.19 9.66
C THR A 121 -2.64 10.78 10.16
N GLN A 122 -2.55 9.77 9.30
CA GLN A 122 -3.00 8.41 9.63
C GLN A 122 -1.85 7.49 10.08
N ILE A 123 -0.64 7.68 9.55
CA ILE A 123 0.48 6.76 9.80
C ILE A 123 1.49 7.35 10.81
N ILE A 124 1.86 8.62 10.67
CA ILE A 124 2.86 9.25 11.56
C ILE A 124 2.23 9.75 12.85
N GLN A 125 1.14 10.51 12.77
CA GLN A 125 0.48 11.11 13.94
C GLN A 125 -0.40 10.09 14.68
N GLY A 126 -0.72 8.96 14.05
CA GLY A 126 -1.45 7.87 14.68
C GLY A 126 -2.77 8.33 15.27
N ASN A 127 -3.72 8.77 14.44
CA ASN A 127 -5.09 8.91 14.90
C ASN A 127 -5.65 7.51 15.21
N ALA A 128 -5.51 7.14 16.48
CA ALA A 128 -6.37 6.17 17.14
C ALA A 128 -7.81 6.70 17.12
N GLY A 129 -8.53 6.39 16.06
CA GLY A 129 -9.99 6.44 16.00
C GLY A 129 -10.56 5.05 16.16
#